data_AF-A0A4Y9A8I3-F1
#
_entry.id   AF-A0A4Y9A8I3-F1
#
_cell.length_a   1.000
_cell.length_b   1.000
_cell.length_c   1.000
_cell.angle_alpha   90.00
_cell.angle_beta   90.00
_cell.angle_gamma   90.00
#
_symmetry.space_group_name_H-M   'P 1'
#
loop_
_entity.id
_entity.type
_entity.pdbx_description
1 polymer ?
#
loop_
_entity_poly.entity_id
_entity_poly.type
_entity_poly.pdbx_seq_one_letter_code
_entity_poly.pdbx_strand_id
1 'polypeptide(L)'
;MADKQLSEGKSIGALTIDVDCSDALKGLKAVQREARGATAALKELDDVKKHTCPECKTITLEIEAWWSDKETPHEVKWCTHCGWSNATQT
;
A
#
# COMPACT_ATOMS: atom_id res chain seq x y z
N MET A 1 5.12 5.10 -55.06
CA MET A 1 5.55 6.23 -54.21
C MET A 1 6.79 5.76 -53.48
N ALA A 2 7.92 6.41 -53.72
CA ALA A 2 9.24 6.01 -53.25
C ALA A 2 9.44 6.47 -51.80
N ASP A 3 9.82 5.55 -50.93
CA ASP A 3 10.36 5.91 -49.61
C ASP A 3 11.86 5.64 -49.60
N LYS A 4 12.59 6.66 -49.13
CA LYS A 4 14.00 6.93 -49.37
C LYS A 4 14.82 6.56 -48.12
N GLN A 5 15.91 5.85 -48.35
CA GLN A 5 17.20 5.96 -47.66
C GLN A 5 17.21 5.79 -46.12
N LEU A 6 17.51 4.55 -45.68
CA LEU A 6 18.22 4.33 -44.42
C LEU A 6 19.59 5.02 -44.51
N SER A 7 19.80 6.06 -43.69
CA SER A 7 21.09 6.73 -43.56
C SER A 7 22.12 5.78 -42.97
N GLU A 8 23.11 5.39 -43.77
CA GLU A 8 24.33 4.71 -43.32
C GLU A 8 25.09 5.60 -42.34
N GLY A 9 24.86 5.39 -41.04
CA GLY A 9 25.65 6.00 -39.97
C GLY A 9 27.07 5.43 -39.99
N LYS A 10 28.02 6.20 -40.52
CA LYS A 10 29.45 5.90 -40.42
C LYS A 10 29.85 5.92 -38.94
N SER A 11 30.18 4.77 -38.37
CA SER A 11 30.66 4.67 -37.00
C SER A 11 32.08 5.23 -36.90
N ILE A 12 32.21 6.42 -36.31
CA ILE A 12 33.49 7.05 -36.00
C ILE A 12 33.85 6.64 -34.57
N GLY A 13 34.50 5.48 -34.43
CA GLY A 13 35.10 5.01 -33.18
C GLY A 13 34.12 4.60 -32.07
N ALA A 14 34.60 3.76 -31.15
CA ALA A 14 33.86 3.42 -29.94
C ALA A 14 33.94 4.60 -28.95
N LEU A 15 32.85 5.37 -28.83
CA LEU A 15 32.71 6.39 -27.81
C LEU A 15 32.22 5.75 -26.52
N THR A 16 33.13 5.47 -25.59
CA THR A 16 32.78 4.99 -24.25
C THR A 16 32.41 6.20 -23.39
N ILE A 17 31.11 6.35 -23.08
CA ILE A 17 30.61 7.37 -22.17
C ILE A 17 30.42 6.72 -20.81
N ASP A 18 31.25 7.09 -19.84
CA ASP A 18 31.09 6.70 -18.45
C ASP A 18 30.20 7.74 -17.75
N VAL A 19 29.01 7.32 -17.30
CA VAL A 19 28.04 8.20 -16.64
C VAL A 19 27.96 7.83 -15.17
N ASP A 20 28.46 8.71 -14.30
CA ASP A 20 28.36 8.55 -12.86
C ASP A 20 26.92 8.81 -12.38
N CYS A 21 26.21 7.72 -12.07
CA CYS A 21 24.83 7.76 -11.57
C CYS A 21 24.75 7.77 -10.03
N SER A 22 25.87 7.88 -9.31
CA SER A 22 25.94 7.62 -7.87
C SER A 22 25.05 8.57 -7.07
N ASP A 23 25.03 9.87 -7.39
CA ASP A 23 24.17 10.83 -6.69
C ASP A 23 22.70 10.71 -7.07
N ALA A 24 22.40 10.40 -8.34
CA ALA A 24 21.03 10.10 -8.76
C ALA A 24 20.46 8.90 -7.99
N LEU A 25 21.27 7.86 -7.79
CA LEU A 25 20.89 6.67 -7.01
C LEU A 25 20.71 6.98 -5.52
N LYS A 26 21.53 7.84 -4.92
CA LYS A 26 21.34 8.30 -3.53
C LYS A 26 20.03 9.05 -3.37
N GLY A 27 19.71 9.96 -4.29
CA GLY A 27 18.44 10.69 -4.30
C GLY A 27 17.24 9.75 -4.41
N LEU A 28 17.30 8.77 -5.31
CA LEU A 28 16.24 7.80 -5.52
C LEU A 28 15.99 6.94 -4.26
N LYS A 29 17.07 6.55 -3.55
CA LYS A 29 16.97 5.81 -2.28
C LYS A 29 16.34 6.65 -1.16
N ALA A 30 16.66 7.94 -1.09
CA ALA A 30 16.05 8.83 -0.12
C ALA A 30 14.53 8.92 -0.33
N VAL A 31 14.10 9.13 -1.58
CA VAL A 31 12.67 9.14 -1.94
C VAL A 31 12.00 7.79 -1.60
N GLN A 32 12.67 6.68 -1.90
CA GLN A 32 12.14 5.35 -1.59
C GLN A 32 11.96 5.13 -0.08
N ARG A 33 12.86 5.64 0.75
CA ARG A 33 12.76 5.55 2.21
C ARG A 33 11.55 6.33 2.74
N GLU A 34 11.35 7.54 2.27
CA GLU A 34 10.19 8.36 2.64
C GLU A 34 8.88 7.71 2.19
N ALA A 35 8.83 7.18 0.96
CA ALA A 35 7.66 6.47 0.46
C ALA A 35 7.30 5.23 1.31
N ARG A 36 8.32 4.47 1.76
CA ARG A 36 8.10 3.35 2.68
C ARG A 36 7.56 3.80 4.03
N GLY A 37 8.03 4.93 4.55
CA GLY A 37 7.51 5.53 5.79
C GLY A 37 6.03 5.90 5.66
N ALA A 38 5.65 6.56 4.57
CA ALA A 38 4.26 6.89 4.28
C ALA A 38 3.37 5.64 4.17
N THR A 39 3.84 4.60 3.49
CA THR A 39 3.12 3.32 3.39
C THR A 39 2.95 2.63 4.76
N ALA A 40 3.94 2.72 5.65
CA ALA A 40 3.82 2.18 7.00
C ALA A 40 2.73 2.90 7.81
N ALA A 41 2.71 4.23 7.78
CA ALA A 41 1.68 5.03 8.44
C ALA A 41 0.27 4.76 7.88
N LEU A 42 0.15 4.53 6.57
CA LEU A 42 -1.12 4.13 5.96
C LEU A 42 -1.60 2.75 6.43
N LYS A 43 -0.68 1.81 6.67
CA LYS A 43 -1.01 0.49 7.21
C LYS A 43 -1.54 0.59 8.64
N GLU A 44 -0.89 1.39 9.48
CA GLU A 44 -1.33 1.64 10.85
C GLU A 44 -2.73 2.27 10.89
N LEU A 45 -3.03 3.18 9.96
CA LEU A 45 -4.36 3.78 9.84
C LEU A 45 -5.43 2.77 9.43
N ASP A 46 -5.10 1.80 8.57
CA ASP A 46 -6.03 0.75 8.15
C ASP A 46 -6.43 -0.15 9.33
N ASP A 47 -5.48 -0.47 10.20
CA ASP A 47 -5.75 -1.24 11.42
C ASP A 47 -6.69 -0.48 12.38
N VAL A 48 -6.51 0.84 12.53
CA VAL A 48 -7.44 1.68 13.33
C VAL A 48 -8.83 1.76 12.70
N LYS A 49 -8.92 1.78 11.37
CA LYS A 49 -10.22 1.79 10.66
C LYS A 49 -11.06 0.55 10.92
N LYS A 50 -10.45 -0.60 11.22
CA LYS A 50 -11.19 -1.82 11.60
C LYS A 50 -12.02 -1.64 12.87
N HIS A 51 -11.64 -0.68 13.72
CA HIS A 51 -12.35 -0.33 14.96
C HIS A 51 -13.27 0.89 14.80
N THR A 52 -13.45 1.39 13.56
CA THR A 52 -14.35 2.50 13.26
C THR A 52 -15.76 1.99 12.96
N CYS A 53 -16.74 2.51 13.70
CA CYS A 53 -18.15 2.18 13.46
C CYS A 53 -18.61 2.70 12.07
N PRO A 54 -19.27 1.88 11.23
CA PRO A 54 -19.75 2.30 9.91
C PRO A 54 -20.89 3.34 9.96
N GLU A 55 -21.68 3.34 11.04
CA GLU A 55 -22.80 4.26 11.21
C GLU A 55 -22.33 5.64 11.69
N CYS A 56 -21.67 5.71 12.86
CA CYS A 56 -21.34 6.99 13.50
C CYS A 56 -19.89 7.45 13.28
N LYS A 57 -19.06 6.65 12.59
CA LYS A 57 -17.65 6.94 12.26
C LYS A 57 -16.75 7.20 13.47
N THR A 58 -17.18 6.79 14.65
CA THR A 58 -16.39 6.87 15.89
C THR A 58 -15.57 5.59 16.05
N ILE A 59 -14.36 5.70 16.59
CA ILE A 59 -13.48 4.57 16.88
C ILE A 59 -13.90 3.97 18.23
N THR A 60 -14.97 3.18 18.24
CA THR A 60 -15.61 2.65 19.46
C THR A 60 -16.17 1.24 19.26
N LEU A 61 -15.65 0.48 18.29
CA LEU A 61 -16.02 -0.92 18.10
C LEU A 61 -15.32 -1.83 19.11
N GLU A 62 -16.10 -2.49 19.94
CA GLU A 62 -15.67 -3.64 20.73
C GLU A 62 -15.98 -4.93 19.95
N ILE A 63 -15.13 -5.94 20.15
CA ILE A 63 -15.22 -7.23 19.45
C ILE A 63 -15.24 -8.32 20.52
N GLU A 64 -16.32 -9.08 20.54
CA GLU A 64 -16.43 -10.26 21.40
C GLU A 64 -16.37 -11.50 20.51
N ALA A 65 -15.37 -12.35 20.76
CA ALA A 65 -15.13 -13.56 20.00
C ALA A 65 -15.38 -14.79 20.89
N TRP A 66 -16.29 -15.65 20.45
CA TRP A 66 -16.68 -16.85 21.18
C TRP A 66 -16.35 -18.10 20.36
N TRP A 67 -15.79 -19.11 21.02
CA TRP A 67 -15.46 -20.39 20.41
C TRP A 67 -16.59 -21.38 20.70
N SER A 68 -17.27 -21.85 19.66
CA SER A 68 -18.18 -22.99 19.75
C SER A 68 -17.44 -24.27 19.39
N ASP A 69 -17.96 -25.44 19.79
CA ASP A 69 -17.35 -26.79 19.66
C ASP A 69 -16.91 -27.24 18.24
N LYS A 70 -17.03 -26.39 17.21
CA LYS A 70 -16.54 -26.63 15.85
C LYS A 70 -15.83 -25.39 15.31
N GLU A 71 -14.50 -25.41 15.37
CA GLU A 71 -13.46 -24.80 14.51
C GLU A 71 -13.58 -23.35 13.96
N THR A 72 -14.71 -22.64 14.05
CA THR A 72 -14.84 -21.25 13.61
C THR A 72 -15.28 -20.31 14.75
N PRO A 73 -14.52 -19.23 15.02
CA PRO A 73 -14.91 -18.25 16.02
C PRO A 73 -16.06 -17.38 15.51
N HIS A 74 -17.07 -17.21 16.36
CA HIS A 74 -18.12 -16.23 16.12
C HIS A 74 -17.63 -14.87 16.61
N GLU A 75 -17.57 -13.88 15.71
CA GLU A 75 -17.24 -12.50 16.07
C GLU A 75 -18.52 -11.66 16.10
N VAL A 76 -18.79 -11.03 17.24
CA VAL A 76 -19.80 -9.98 17.36
C VAL A 76 -19.08 -8.66 17.54
N LYS A 77 -19.39 -7.70 16.66
CA LYS A 77 -18.88 -6.33 16.73
C LYS A 77 -20.01 -5.44 17.18
N TRP A 78 -19.74 -4.55 18.13
CA TRP A 78 -20.72 -3.58 18.59
C TRP A 78 -20.07 -2.24 18.92
N CYS A 79 -20.78 -1.16 18.61
CA CYS A 79 -20.32 0.21 18.84
C CYS A 79 -20.89 0.75 20.14
N THR A 80 -20.01 1.18 21.05
CA THR A 80 -20.42 1.72 22.36
C THR A 80 -21.02 3.14 22.28
N HIS A 81 -20.88 3.83 21.14
CA HIS A 81 -21.41 5.18 20.96
C HIS A 81 -22.85 5.21 20.42
N CYS A 82 -23.15 4.41 19.39
CA CYS A 82 -24.47 4.41 18.74
C CYS A 82 -25.25 3.10 18.91
N GLY A 83 -24.66 2.06 19.51
CA GLY A 83 -25.30 0.76 19.71
C GLY A 83 -25.41 -0.10 18.44
N TRP A 84 -24.75 0.28 17.34
CA TRP A 84 -24.68 -0.55 16.13
C TRP A 84 -24.02 -1.90 16.45
N SER A 85 -24.57 -3.00 15.95
CA SER A 85 -23.96 -4.32 16.07
C SER A 85 -24.05 -5.13 14.79
N ASN A 86 -23.06 -5.99 14.58
CA ASN A 86 -23.04 -6.95 13.49
C ASN A 86 -22.37 -8.24 13.97
N ALA A 87 -22.99 -9.38 13.68
CA ALA A 87 -22.45 -10.70 13.96
C ALA A 87 -21.96 -11.31 12.64
N THR A 88 -20.67 -11.64 12.57
CA THR A 88 -20.06 -12.29 11.41
C THR A 88 -19.46 -13.63 11.82
N GLN A 89 -19.79 -14.67 11.08
CA GLN A 89 -19.12 -15.97 11.17
C GLN A 89 -17.85 -15.90 10.29
N THR A 90 -16.69 -16.18 10.87
CA THR A 90 -15.38 -16.11 10.17
C THR A 90 -14.94 -17.47 9.69
#